data_AF-A0A520IZG3-F1
#
_entry.id   AF-A0A520IZG3-F1
#
_cell.length_a   1.000
_cell.length_b   1.000
_cell.length_c   1.000
_cell.angle_alpha   90.00
_cell.angle_beta   90.00
_cell.angle_gamma   90.00
#
_symmetry.space_group_name_H-M   'P 1'
#
loop_
_entity.id
_entity.type
_entity.pdbx_description
1 polymer ?
#
loop_
_entity_poly.entity_id
_entity_poly.type
_entity_poly.pdbx_seq_one_letter_code
_entity_poly.pdbx_strand_id
1 'polypeptide(L)'
;MKRLTYILCMAILMAVTQACKQSEVVSLVNDGGAPGAVSNATVENLPGAAKITYTLPADKDVLYVKAVYTSKQGDARETKVSYYNNNLTVLGFGDTSEYEVKLYAVDRGGNESAPLSVIVHPLKAPFLLVREGIAVVPDFGGINIAFENSTEDNIAIVILANDSLGNFVPINTNYTNLKGGNFSTRDLPSVDTKFGIYIRDRWGNVSDTLITTLKPLFEVKLDRTKMVGVNLPTDAPLGYSGAISFLFNGDLGNGGYYHTGDAAKMPQWFTYDMGLSVKLSRMAWYMRQGFYFNLH
;
A
#
# COMPACT_ATOMS: atom_id res chain seq x y z
N MET A 1 -33.65 47.17 -34.73
CA MET A 1 -33.08 46.58 -33.48
C MET A 1 -32.31 45.28 -33.73
N LYS A 2 -32.90 44.26 -34.38
CA LYS A 2 -32.22 42.96 -34.64
C LYS A 2 -30.88 43.06 -35.38
N ARG A 3 -30.75 43.96 -36.37
CA ARG A 3 -29.47 44.19 -37.09
C ARG A 3 -28.35 44.76 -36.19
N LEU A 4 -28.70 45.60 -35.22
CA LEU A 4 -27.71 46.20 -34.31
C LEU A 4 -27.20 45.17 -33.30
N THR A 5 -28.08 44.28 -32.83
CA THR A 5 -27.71 43.15 -31.96
C THR A 5 -26.79 42.16 -32.67
N TYR A 6 -27.02 41.86 -33.96
CA TYR A 6 -26.10 40.99 -34.70
C TYR A 6 -24.71 41.60 -34.88
N ILE A 7 -24.63 42.90 -35.14
CA ILE A 7 -23.35 43.61 -35.26
C ILE A 7 -22.61 43.63 -33.91
N LEU A 8 -23.33 43.86 -32.81
CA LEU A 8 -22.76 43.85 -31.46
C LEU A 8 -22.26 42.45 -31.05
N CYS A 9 -23.04 41.40 -31.34
CA CYS A 9 -22.63 40.02 -31.06
C CYS A 9 -21.43 39.60 -31.91
N MET A 10 -21.33 40.06 -33.16
CA MET A 10 -20.21 39.73 -34.06
C MET A 10 -18.93 40.50 -33.67
N ALA A 11 -19.06 41.73 -33.16
CA ALA A 11 -17.95 42.50 -32.60
C ALA A 11 -17.44 41.89 -31.28
N ILE A 12 -18.35 41.43 -30.41
CA ILE A 12 -17.99 40.72 -29.18
C ILE A 12 -17.26 39.41 -29.53
N LEU A 13 -17.75 38.65 -30.51
CA LEU A 13 -17.13 37.39 -30.94
C LEU A 13 -15.71 37.59 -31.50
N MET A 14 -15.44 38.70 -32.21
CA MET A 14 -14.08 39.06 -32.65
C MET A 14 -13.17 39.54 -31.51
N ALA A 15 -13.72 40.11 -30.44
CA ALA A 15 -12.93 40.52 -29.28
C ALA A 15 -12.48 39.34 -28.41
N VAL A 16 -13.25 38.25 -28.34
CA VAL A 16 -12.88 37.07 -27.53
C VAL A 16 -11.74 36.26 -28.14
N THR A 17 -11.50 36.34 -29.47
CA THR A 17 -10.44 35.55 -30.13
C THR A 17 -9.04 36.15 -30.00
N GLN A 18 -8.89 37.38 -29.52
CA GLN A 18 -7.59 38.04 -29.33
C GLN A 18 -7.09 38.04 -27.88
N ALA A 19 -7.91 37.62 -26.91
CA ALA A 19 -7.59 37.70 -25.48
C ALA A 19 -6.77 36.51 -24.94
N CYS A 20 -6.57 35.44 -25.72
CA CYS A 20 -5.74 34.30 -25.35
C CYS A 20 -4.42 34.29 -26.12
N LYS A 21 -3.54 35.26 -25.86
CA LYS A 21 -2.10 35.02 -26.05
C LYS A 21 -1.55 34.57 -24.71
N GLN A 22 -1.39 33.26 -24.56
CA GLN A 22 -0.68 32.69 -23.43
C GLN A 22 0.76 33.22 -23.49
N SER A 23 1.17 33.99 -22.49
CA SER A 23 2.55 34.47 -22.39
C SER A 23 3.46 33.25 -22.27
N GLU A 24 4.39 33.10 -23.21
CA GLU A 24 5.46 32.11 -23.04
C GLU A 24 6.24 32.46 -21.79
N VAL A 25 6.24 31.55 -20.81
CA VAL A 25 7.07 31.66 -19.62
C VAL A 25 8.48 31.27 -20.03
N VAL A 26 9.19 32.20 -20.67
CA VAL A 26 10.59 32.01 -21.03
C VAL A 26 11.42 32.20 -19.76
N SER A 27 12.24 31.22 -19.40
CA SER A 27 13.16 31.38 -18.29
C SER A 27 14.16 32.49 -18.62
N LEU A 28 14.40 33.41 -17.67
CA LEU A 28 15.38 34.49 -17.81
C LEU A 28 16.83 33.98 -17.93
N VAL A 29 17.05 32.68 -17.67
CA VAL A 29 18.33 31.99 -17.72
C VAL A 29 18.12 30.76 -18.59
N ASN A 30 17.96 30.96 -19.89
CA ASN A 30 17.92 29.90 -20.90
C ASN A 30 18.75 30.42 -22.07
N ASP A 31 19.87 29.76 -22.36
CA ASP A 31 20.77 30.17 -23.43
C ASP A 31 20.42 29.57 -24.81
N GLY A 32 19.38 28.72 -24.85
CA GLY A 32 18.85 28.05 -26.04
C GLY A 32 19.67 26.85 -26.50
N GLY A 33 20.82 26.58 -25.90
CA GLY A 33 21.68 25.44 -26.20
C GLY A 33 21.36 24.22 -25.33
N ALA A 34 21.73 23.03 -25.77
CA ALA A 34 21.67 21.85 -24.90
C ALA A 34 22.77 21.92 -23.84
N PRO A 35 22.48 21.54 -22.57
CA PRO A 35 23.49 21.54 -21.53
C PRO A 35 24.55 20.48 -21.80
N GLY A 36 25.71 20.63 -21.15
CA GLY A 36 26.75 19.60 -21.17
C GLY A 36 26.25 18.25 -20.63
N ALA A 37 26.86 17.15 -21.05
CA ALA A 37 26.54 15.84 -20.49
C ALA A 37 26.96 15.72 -19.02
N VAL A 38 26.21 14.94 -18.25
CA VAL A 38 26.67 14.51 -16.92
C VAL A 38 27.93 13.64 -17.07
N SER A 39 28.79 13.62 -16.04
CA SER A 39 30.06 12.89 -16.06
C SER A 39 30.38 12.21 -14.73
N ASN A 40 31.45 11.41 -14.69
CA ASN A 40 31.96 10.76 -13.47
C ASN A 40 30.90 9.97 -12.70
N ALA A 41 30.08 9.18 -13.42
CA ALA A 41 29.06 8.36 -12.79
C ALA A 41 29.69 7.23 -11.96
N THR A 42 29.18 7.05 -10.75
CA THR A 42 29.51 5.95 -9.83
C THR A 42 28.24 5.25 -9.41
N VAL A 43 28.27 3.92 -9.35
CA VAL A 43 27.10 3.07 -9.10
C VAL A 43 27.22 2.39 -7.74
N GLU A 44 26.16 2.48 -6.96
CA GLU A 44 25.91 1.69 -5.77
C GLU A 44 24.67 0.81 -6.03
N ASN A 45 24.88 -0.52 -6.09
CA ASN A 45 23.81 -1.46 -6.34
C ASN A 45 23.02 -1.75 -5.05
N LEU A 46 21.70 -1.71 -5.13
CA LEU A 46 20.77 -1.84 -4.01
C LEU A 46 19.72 -2.94 -4.29
N PRO A 47 18.98 -3.45 -3.29
CA PRO A 47 17.90 -4.42 -3.53
C PRO A 47 16.84 -3.90 -4.51
N GLY A 48 16.74 -4.51 -5.69
CA GLY A 48 15.81 -4.09 -6.75
C GLY A 48 16.04 -2.68 -7.29
N ALA A 49 17.21 -2.09 -7.03
CA ALA A 49 17.50 -0.69 -7.27
C ALA A 49 19.00 -0.44 -7.54
N ALA A 50 19.34 0.73 -8.05
CA ALA A 50 20.71 1.20 -8.07
C ALA A 50 20.74 2.71 -7.86
N LYS A 51 21.64 3.18 -7.01
CA LYS A 51 21.91 4.60 -6.81
C LYS A 51 23.09 5.00 -7.68
N ILE A 52 22.90 6.06 -8.46
CA ILE A 52 23.91 6.57 -9.39
C ILE A 52 24.26 7.98 -8.94
N THR A 53 25.53 8.21 -8.63
CA THR A 53 26.07 9.53 -8.26
C THR A 53 26.93 10.04 -9.41
N TYR A 54 26.78 11.29 -9.80
CA TYR A 54 27.38 11.89 -10.99
C TYR A 54 27.80 13.35 -10.75
N THR A 55 28.54 13.91 -11.70
CA THR A 55 28.91 15.32 -11.76
C THR A 55 28.02 16.05 -12.76
N LEU A 56 27.42 17.16 -12.33
CA LEU A 56 26.62 18.03 -13.19
C LEU A 56 27.51 18.83 -14.16
N PRO A 57 27.02 19.16 -15.36
CA PRO A 57 27.72 20.09 -16.25
C PRO A 57 27.78 21.48 -15.63
N ALA A 58 28.77 22.29 -16.03
CA ALA A 58 28.98 23.65 -15.51
C ALA A 58 27.96 24.69 -16.03
N ASP A 59 26.81 24.23 -16.51
CA ASP A 59 25.78 25.05 -17.12
C ASP A 59 24.83 25.62 -16.06
N LYS A 60 24.46 26.90 -16.21
CA LYS A 60 23.69 27.66 -15.22
C LYS A 60 22.18 27.42 -15.34
N ASP A 61 21.71 26.92 -16.47
CA ASP A 61 20.29 26.70 -16.73
C ASP A 61 19.84 25.25 -16.62
N VAL A 62 20.72 24.32 -16.19
CA VAL A 62 20.33 22.94 -15.86
C VAL A 62 19.16 22.95 -14.89
N LEU A 63 18.08 22.27 -15.27
CA LEU A 63 16.87 22.16 -14.46
C LEU A 63 16.85 20.84 -13.68
N TYR A 64 17.14 19.73 -14.36
CA TYR A 64 17.13 18.41 -13.75
C TYR A 64 18.06 17.44 -14.50
N VAL A 65 18.34 16.31 -13.86
CA VAL A 65 18.92 15.14 -14.51
C VAL A 65 17.84 14.07 -14.59
N LYS A 66 17.72 13.43 -15.74
CA LYS A 66 16.85 12.26 -15.92
C LYS A 66 17.66 11.00 -16.19
N ALA A 67 17.23 9.90 -15.62
CA ALA A 67 17.68 8.55 -15.92
C ALA A 67 16.58 7.82 -16.68
N VAL A 68 16.93 7.20 -17.81
CA VAL A 68 16.03 6.36 -18.61
C VAL A 68 16.60 4.95 -18.67
N TYR A 69 15.75 3.96 -18.43
CA TYR A 69 16.12 2.55 -18.40
C TYR A 69 14.90 1.69 -18.74
N THR A 70 15.16 0.46 -19.19
CA THR A 70 14.10 -0.47 -19.57
C THR A 70 14.10 -1.64 -18.59
N SER A 71 12.93 -1.95 -18.05
CA SER A 71 12.75 -3.15 -17.22
C SER A 71 12.91 -4.41 -18.07
N LYS A 72 13.11 -5.57 -17.43
CA LYS A 72 13.22 -6.84 -18.15
C LYS A 72 11.94 -7.21 -18.93
N GLN A 73 10.80 -6.70 -18.48
CA GLN A 73 9.49 -6.85 -19.13
C GLN A 73 9.32 -5.94 -20.35
N GLY A 74 10.27 -5.04 -20.62
CA GLY A 74 10.22 -4.10 -21.75
C GLY A 74 9.64 -2.73 -21.41
N ASP A 75 9.18 -2.50 -20.18
CA ASP A 75 8.63 -1.20 -19.79
C ASP A 75 9.75 -0.16 -19.66
N ALA A 76 9.60 0.95 -20.40
CA ALA A 76 10.46 2.11 -20.29
C ALA A 76 10.16 2.85 -18.97
N ARG A 77 11.22 3.18 -18.23
CA ARG A 77 11.14 3.87 -16.95
C ARG A 77 11.99 5.12 -16.97
N GLU A 78 11.52 6.11 -16.23
CA GLU A 78 12.19 7.39 -16.07
C GLU A 78 12.28 7.75 -14.59
N THR A 79 13.40 8.35 -14.19
CA THR A 79 13.54 8.98 -12.89
C THR A 79 14.20 10.34 -13.07
N LYS A 80 13.60 11.38 -12.48
CA LYS A 80 14.08 12.76 -12.55
C LYS A 80 14.50 13.23 -11.17
N VAL A 81 15.60 13.97 -11.11
CA VAL A 81 16.02 14.67 -9.90
C VAL A 81 16.44 16.09 -10.26
N SER A 82 16.07 17.06 -9.44
CA SER A 82 16.43 18.46 -9.65
C SER A 82 17.95 18.64 -9.65
N TYR A 83 18.42 19.69 -10.33
CA TYR A 83 19.84 20.04 -10.42
C TYR A 83 20.52 20.30 -9.06
N TYR A 84 19.74 20.47 -7.97
CA TYR A 84 20.28 20.60 -6.62
C TYR A 84 20.88 19.29 -6.06
N ASN A 85 20.62 18.16 -6.72
CA ASN A 85 21.15 16.85 -6.34
C ASN A 85 22.14 16.35 -7.38
N ASN A 86 23.14 15.61 -6.90
CA ASN A 86 24.19 14.98 -7.71
C ASN A 86 24.04 13.45 -7.77
N ASN A 87 22.90 12.92 -7.32
CA ASN A 87 22.61 11.50 -7.37
C ASN A 87 21.12 11.24 -7.58
N LEU A 88 20.81 10.09 -8.14
CA LEU A 88 19.44 9.58 -8.30
C LEU A 88 19.42 8.06 -8.08
N THR A 89 18.24 7.54 -7.75
CA THR A 89 18.04 6.10 -7.58
C THR A 89 17.07 5.58 -8.64
N VAL A 90 17.53 4.64 -9.45
CA VAL A 90 16.69 3.88 -10.39
C VAL A 90 16.13 2.65 -9.67
N LEU A 91 14.84 2.34 -9.92
CA LEU A 91 14.05 1.45 -9.08
C LEU A 91 13.27 0.39 -9.87
N GLY A 92 12.98 -0.70 -9.19
CA GLY A 92 12.04 -1.73 -9.61
C GLY A 92 12.62 -2.77 -10.57
N PHE A 93 13.92 -2.99 -10.49
CA PHE A 93 14.54 -4.14 -11.14
C PHE A 93 14.07 -5.42 -10.45
N GLY A 94 13.52 -6.34 -11.22
CA GLY A 94 12.93 -7.58 -10.69
C GLY A 94 13.94 -8.68 -10.39
N ASP A 95 15.19 -8.52 -10.80
CA ASP A 95 16.25 -9.53 -10.68
C ASP A 95 17.64 -8.88 -10.56
N THR A 96 18.68 -9.71 -10.60
CA THR A 96 20.09 -9.30 -10.50
C THR A 96 20.80 -9.25 -11.86
N SER A 97 20.06 -9.12 -12.96
CA SER A 97 20.64 -9.00 -14.30
C SER A 97 21.36 -7.66 -14.46
N GLU A 98 22.14 -7.55 -15.53
CA GLU A 98 22.74 -6.28 -15.94
C GLU A 98 21.71 -5.40 -16.65
N TYR A 99 21.72 -4.09 -16.35
CA TYR A 99 20.85 -3.10 -17.00
C TYR A 99 21.64 -1.86 -17.44
N GLU A 100 21.37 -1.38 -18.66
CA GLU A 100 21.85 -0.08 -19.12
C GLU A 100 20.91 1.03 -18.64
N VAL A 101 21.48 2.04 -18.00
CA VAL A 101 20.81 3.28 -17.58
C VAL A 101 21.45 4.45 -18.32
N LYS A 102 20.63 5.27 -18.98
CA LYS A 102 21.10 6.47 -19.70
C LYS A 102 20.74 7.72 -18.92
N LEU A 103 21.75 8.51 -18.58
CA LEU A 103 21.59 9.78 -17.88
C LEU A 103 21.66 10.96 -18.86
N TYR A 104 20.77 11.94 -18.65
CA TYR A 104 20.71 13.18 -19.43
C TYR A 104 20.59 14.36 -18.48
N ALA A 105 21.36 15.42 -18.72
CA ALA A 105 21.05 16.73 -18.16
C ALA A 105 19.99 17.41 -19.04
N VAL A 106 19.01 18.03 -18.42
CA VAL A 106 17.96 18.79 -19.12
C VAL A 106 17.91 20.19 -18.55
N ASP A 107 17.95 21.18 -19.43
CA ASP A 107 17.91 22.60 -19.07
C ASP A 107 16.47 23.12 -18.86
N ARG A 108 16.35 24.42 -18.61
CA ARG A 108 15.07 25.11 -18.51
C ARG A 108 14.36 25.35 -19.85
N GLY A 109 15.07 25.19 -20.96
CA GLY A 109 14.54 25.22 -22.32
C GLY A 109 13.95 23.89 -22.80
N GLY A 110 14.19 22.80 -22.07
CA GLY A 110 13.81 21.46 -22.45
C GLY A 110 14.82 20.79 -23.40
N ASN A 111 16.01 21.35 -23.60
CA ASN A 111 17.06 20.71 -24.37
C ASN A 111 17.75 19.64 -23.54
N GLU A 112 18.10 18.53 -24.17
CA GLU A 112 18.74 17.39 -23.52
C GLU A 112 20.21 17.27 -23.94
N SER A 113 21.08 16.99 -22.98
CA SER A 113 22.47 16.69 -23.26
C SER A 113 22.64 15.39 -24.07
N ALA A 114 23.85 15.13 -24.56
CA ALA A 114 24.23 13.77 -24.95
C ALA A 114 24.10 12.81 -23.74
N PRO A 115 23.75 11.53 -23.96
CA PRO A 115 23.59 10.57 -22.87
C PRO A 115 24.93 10.13 -22.28
N LEU A 116 24.95 9.93 -20.96
CA LEU A 116 25.95 9.09 -20.30
C LEU A 116 25.32 7.72 -20.00
N SER A 117 25.78 6.67 -20.71
CA SER A 117 25.38 5.29 -20.43
C SER A 117 26.16 4.73 -19.25
N VAL A 118 25.44 4.13 -18.30
CA VAL A 118 25.97 3.50 -17.09
C VAL A 118 25.35 2.12 -16.96
N ILE A 119 26.15 1.14 -16.57
CA ILE A 119 25.69 -0.23 -16.33
C ILE A 119 25.47 -0.44 -14.84
N VAL A 120 24.33 -1.02 -14.47
CA VAL A 120 23.98 -1.36 -13.08
C VAL A 120 23.70 -2.86 -12.92
N HIS A 121 23.97 -3.38 -11.72
CA HIS A 121 23.77 -4.78 -11.34
C HIS A 121 22.97 -4.84 -10.02
N PRO A 122 21.66 -4.62 -10.06
CA PRO A 122 20.83 -4.53 -8.86
C PRO A 122 20.98 -5.77 -7.97
N LEU A 123 20.90 -5.56 -6.67
CA LEU A 123 20.84 -6.69 -5.74
C LEU A 123 19.45 -7.33 -5.79
N LYS A 124 19.33 -8.51 -5.21
CA LYS A 124 18.10 -9.28 -5.18
C LYS A 124 16.91 -8.44 -4.68
N ALA A 125 15.83 -8.44 -5.47
CA ALA A 125 14.70 -7.57 -5.23
C ALA A 125 13.94 -7.92 -3.94
N PRO A 126 13.36 -6.93 -3.22
CA PRO A 126 12.68 -7.16 -1.95
C PRO A 126 11.54 -8.17 -1.98
N PHE A 127 10.73 -8.20 -3.03
CA PHE A 127 9.64 -9.18 -3.13
C PHE A 127 10.15 -10.64 -3.17
N LEU A 128 11.34 -10.88 -3.72
CA LEU A 128 12.00 -12.19 -3.71
C LEU A 128 12.53 -12.53 -2.31
N LEU A 129 13.14 -11.57 -1.63
CA LEU A 129 13.64 -11.75 -0.26
C LEU A 129 12.48 -12.08 0.70
N VAL A 130 11.39 -11.31 0.61
CA VAL A 130 10.17 -11.56 1.40
C VAL A 130 9.63 -12.94 1.10
N ARG A 131 9.53 -13.32 -0.19
CA ARG A 131 9.05 -14.64 -0.60
C ARG A 131 9.86 -15.78 0.02
N GLU A 132 11.17 -15.63 0.15
CA GLU A 132 12.03 -16.65 0.77
C GLU A 132 11.85 -16.76 2.28
N GLY A 133 11.50 -15.65 2.94
CA GLY A 133 11.30 -15.58 4.38
C GLY A 133 9.87 -15.90 4.86
N ILE A 134 8.90 -16.15 3.97
CA ILE A 134 7.52 -16.40 4.43
C ILE A 134 7.41 -17.72 5.19
N ALA A 135 6.69 -17.68 6.30
CA ALA A 135 6.27 -18.87 7.04
C ALA A 135 4.73 -18.96 7.04
N VAL A 136 4.21 -20.15 6.76
CA VAL A 136 2.76 -20.38 6.62
C VAL A 136 2.34 -21.52 7.55
N VAL A 137 1.36 -21.26 8.40
CA VAL A 137 0.81 -22.24 9.36
C VAL A 137 -0.73 -22.23 9.33
N PRO A 138 -1.38 -23.34 9.71
CA PRO A 138 -2.83 -23.34 9.90
C PRO A 138 -3.29 -22.35 10.96
N ASP A 139 -4.43 -21.69 10.74
CA ASP A 139 -5.08 -20.81 11.70
C ASP A 139 -6.61 -21.03 11.70
N PHE A 140 -7.32 -20.44 12.66
CA PHE A 140 -8.78 -20.49 12.75
C PHE A 140 -9.43 -19.89 11.51
N GLY A 141 -10.17 -20.73 10.78
CA GLY A 141 -10.86 -20.34 9.57
C GLY A 141 -9.91 -20.01 8.41
N GLY A 142 -8.61 -20.33 8.50
CA GLY A 142 -7.69 -20.11 7.38
C GLY A 142 -6.24 -20.52 7.65
N ILE A 143 -5.32 -19.68 7.18
CA ILE A 143 -3.88 -19.82 7.38
C ILE A 143 -3.31 -18.50 7.89
N ASN A 144 -2.28 -18.56 8.74
CA ASN A 144 -1.48 -17.41 9.14
C ASN A 144 -0.19 -17.39 8.34
N ILE A 145 0.17 -16.21 7.84
CA ILE A 145 1.38 -15.95 7.07
C ILE A 145 2.21 -14.94 7.84
N ALA A 146 3.41 -15.32 8.24
CA ALA A 146 4.42 -14.43 8.78
C ALA A 146 5.43 -14.06 7.69
N PHE A 147 5.90 -12.80 7.70
CA PHE A 147 6.82 -12.27 6.72
C PHE A 147 7.81 -11.28 7.34
N GLU A 148 8.96 -11.12 6.68
CA GLU A 148 9.95 -10.08 6.96
C GLU A 148 10.26 -9.33 5.65
N ASN A 149 10.22 -8.00 5.72
CA ASN A 149 10.43 -7.07 4.62
C ASN A 149 11.46 -6.03 5.06
N SER A 150 12.73 -6.42 5.13
CA SER A 150 13.81 -5.62 5.70
C SER A 150 14.02 -4.26 5.03
N THR A 151 13.57 -4.09 3.79
CA THR A 151 13.68 -2.84 3.01
C THR A 151 12.43 -1.97 3.09
N GLU A 152 11.37 -2.41 3.78
CA GLU A 152 10.09 -1.70 3.90
C GLU A 152 9.48 -1.33 2.55
N ASP A 153 9.74 -2.14 1.53
CA ASP A 153 9.25 -1.90 0.18
C ASP A 153 7.75 -2.21 0.09
N ASN A 154 7.07 -1.51 -0.82
CA ASN A 154 5.63 -1.72 -1.03
C ASN A 154 5.41 -3.04 -1.78
N ILE A 155 4.86 -4.03 -1.08
CA ILE A 155 4.62 -5.37 -1.59
C ILE A 155 3.14 -5.76 -1.43
N ALA A 156 2.72 -6.73 -2.22
CA ALA A 156 1.47 -7.44 -2.03
C ALA A 156 1.73 -8.94 -1.90
N ILE A 157 1.31 -9.51 -0.78
CA ILE A 157 1.35 -10.94 -0.49
C ILE A 157 0.01 -11.52 -0.95
N VAL A 158 0.04 -12.26 -2.06
CA VAL A 158 -1.17 -12.83 -2.67
C VAL A 158 -1.32 -14.28 -2.27
N ILE A 159 -2.49 -14.62 -1.75
CA ILE A 159 -2.83 -15.98 -1.33
C ILE A 159 -3.89 -16.53 -2.25
N LEU A 160 -3.59 -17.69 -2.80
CA LEU A 160 -4.43 -18.46 -3.70
C LEU A 160 -4.92 -19.71 -2.97
N ALA A 161 -6.13 -20.14 -3.27
CA ALA A 161 -6.62 -21.47 -2.95
C ALA A 161 -7.31 -22.07 -4.18
N ASN A 162 -7.46 -23.39 -4.22
CA ASN A 162 -8.19 -24.04 -5.29
C ASN A 162 -9.69 -23.72 -5.21
N ASP A 163 -10.29 -23.35 -6.34
CA ASP A 163 -11.74 -23.29 -6.51
C ASP A 163 -12.35 -24.70 -6.66
N SER A 164 -13.67 -24.77 -6.87
CA SER A 164 -14.39 -26.04 -7.08
C SER A 164 -13.96 -26.80 -8.35
N LEU A 165 -13.25 -26.14 -9.28
CA LEU A 165 -12.72 -26.72 -10.50
C LEU A 165 -11.24 -27.10 -10.37
N GLY A 166 -10.62 -26.84 -9.22
CA GLY A 166 -9.22 -27.12 -8.95
C GLY A 166 -8.25 -26.03 -9.43
N ASN A 167 -8.74 -24.88 -9.88
CA ASN A 167 -7.91 -23.75 -10.31
C ASN A 167 -7.51 -22.89 -9.12
N PHE A 168 -6.27 -22.42 -9.09
CA PHE A 168 -5.85 -21.44 -8.10
C PHE A 168 -6.51 -20.08 -8.35
N VAL A 169 -7.28 -19.62 -7.38
CA VAL A 169 -7.91 -18.29 -7.38
C VAL A 169 -7.46 -17.47 -6.18
N PRO A 170 -7.24 -16.15 -6.31
CA PRO A 170 -6.92 -15.29 -5.18
C PRO A 170 -8.06 -15.26 -4.17
N ILE A 171 -7.76 -15.63 -2.92
CA ILE A 171 -8.70 -15.57 -1.79
C ILE A 171 -8.39 -14.41 -0.84
N ASN A 172 -7.15 -13.94 -0.83
CA ASN A 172 -6.73 -12.81 -0.02
C ASN A 172 -5.51 -12.13 -0.64
N THR A 173 -5.37 -10.83 -0.43
CA THR A 173 -4.17 -10.07 -0.76
C THR A 173 -3.89 -9.09 0.36
N ASN A 174 -2.72 -9.22 0.97
CA ASN A 174 -2.25 -8.28 1.98
C ASN A 174 -1.28 -7.30 1.33
N TYR A 175 -1.60 -6.01 1.39
CA TYR A 175 -0.72 -4.93 0.96
C TYR A 175 -0.01 -4.37 2.19
N THR A 176 1.32 -4.29 2.13
CA THR A 176 2.12 -3.85 3.27
C THR A 176 3.45 -3.27 2.84
N ASN A 177 3.95 -2.36 3.65
CA ASN A 177 5.33 -1.86 3.64
C ASN A 177 5.99 -2.02 5.02
N LEU A 178 5.34 -2.73 5.95
CA LEU A 178 5.87 -2.95 7.30
C LEU A 178 7.14 -3.80 7.22
N LYS A 179 8.13 -3.47 8.07
CA LYS A 179 9.38 -4.22 8.16
C LYS A 179 9.21 -5.72 8.44
N GLY A 180 8.12 -6.09 9.09
CA GLY A 180 7.73 -7.48 9.32
C GLY A 180 6.37 -7.54 9.99
N GLY A 181 5.79 -8.74 10.01
CA GLY A 181 4.49 -8.96 10.63
C GLY A 181 3.90 -10.31 10.29
N ASN A 182 2.65 -10.50 10.66
CA ASN A 182 1.86 -11.62 10.19
C ASN A 182 0.41 -11.19 9.97
N PHE A 183 -0.31 -11.99 9.19
CA PHE A 183 -1.74 -11.83 8.98
C PHE A 183 -2.37 -13.19 8.68
N SER A 184 -3.68 -13.29 8.90
CA SER A 184 -4.42 -14.53 8.68
C SER A 184 -5.51 -14.37 7.63
N THR A 185 -5.71 -15.40 6.82
CA THR A 185 -6.95 -15.57 6.05
C THR A 185 -8.05 -16.14 6.95
N ARG A 186 -9.30 -15.99 6.51
CA ARG A 186 -10.49 -16.36 7.29
C ARG A 186 -11.58 -16.93 6.40
N ASP A 187 -12.63 -17.42 7.05
CA ASP A 187 -13.86 -17.92 6.43
C ASP A 187 -13.64 -19.12 5.50
N LEU A 188 -12.58 -19.91 5.74
CA LEU A 188 -12.28 -21.17 5.06
C LEU A 188 -12.73 -22.39 5.89
N PRO A 189 -13.25 -23.43 5.23
CA PRO A 189 -13.61 -24.69 5.91
C PRO A 189 -12.37 -25.44 6.42
N SER A 190 -12.55 -26.25 7.47
CA SER A 190 -11.50 -27.12 8.02
C SER A 190 -11.35 -28.41 7.18
N VAL A 191 -10.78 -28.27 5.99
CA VAL A 191 -10.46 -29.35 5.06
C VAL A 191 -9.06 -29.15 4.48
N ASP A 192 -8.40 -30.23 4.06
CA ASP A 192 -7.10 -30.14 3.42
C ASP A 192 -7.22 -29.28 2.15
N THR A 193 -6.54 -28.15 2.15
CA THR A 193 -6.61 -27.15 1.09
C THR A 193 -5.22 -26.89 0.55
N LYS A 194 -5.09 -26.91 -0.77
CA LYS A 194 -3.86 -26.52 -1.45
C LYS A 194 -3.82 -25.01 -1.59
N PHE A 195 -2.83 -24.38 -0.98
CA PHE A 195 -2.59 -22.95 -1.02
C PHE A 195 -1.43 -22.61 -1.94
N GLY A 196 -1.56 -21.49 -2.65
CA GLY A 196 -0.49 -20.86 -3.41
C GLY A 196 -0.17 -19.49 -2.83
N ILE A 197 1.08 -19.16 -2.56
CA ILE A 197 1.47 -17.83 -2.05
C ILE A 197 2.57 -17.26 -2.93
N TYR A 198 2.34 -16.09 -3.51
CA TYR A 198 3.37 -15.36 -4.24
C TYR A 198 3.39 -13.89 -3.81
N ILE A 199 4.55 -13.26 -3.97
CA ILE A 199 4.73 -11.85 -3.64
C ILE A 199 4.84 -11.09 -4.96
N ARG A 200 4.17 -9.94 -5.04
CA ARG A 200 4.35 -8.99 -6.14
C ARG A 200 4.71 -7.63 -5.61
N ASP A 201 5.50 -6.90 -6.37
CA ASP A 201 5.82 -5.50 -6.06
C ASP A 201 4.91 -4.53 -6.83
N ARG A 202 5.13 -3.23 -6.61
CA ARG A 202 4.39 -2.15 -7.29
C ARG A 202 4.73 -2.00 -8.78
N TRP A 203 5.80 -2.63 -9.24
CA TRP A 203 6.30 -2.54 -10.61
C TRP A 203 5.84 -3.71 -11.48
N GLY A 204 5.03 -4.63 -10.92
CA GLY A 204 4.51 -5.78 -11.64
C GLY A 204 5.46 -6.97 -11.65
N ASN A 205 6.58 -6.92 -10.93
CA ASN A 205 7.40 -8.12 -10.74
C ASN A 205 6.68 -9.07 -9.78
N VAL A 206 6.78 -10.37 -10.07
CA VAL A 206 6.13 -11.44 -9.30
C VAL A 206 7.16 -12.51 -8.96
N SER A 207 7.06 -13.06 -7.75
CA SER A 207 7.87 -14.21 -7.34
C SER A 207 7.29 -15.52 -7.86
N ASP A 208 8.07 -16.60 -7.78
CA ASP A 208 7.53 -17.96 -7.85
C ASP A 208 6.54 -18.22 -6.70
N THR A 209 5.57 -19.10 -6.97
CA THR A 209 4.50 -19.44 -6.03
C THR A 209 4.97 -20.51 -5.04
N LEU A 210 4.84 -20.24 -3.73
CA LEU A 210 4.92 -21.26 -2.68
C LEU A 210 3.65 -22.12 -2.74
N ILE A 211 3.81 -23.42 -2.93
CA ILE A 211 2.69 -24.35 -2.88
C ILE A 211 2.78 -25.15 -1.57
N THR A 212 1.70 -25.15 -0.80
CA THR A 212 1.59 -25.93 0.43
C THR A 212 0.17 -26.49 0.60
N THR A 213 0.04 -27.62 1.27
CA THR A 213 -1.27 -28.19 1.62
C THR A 213 -1.43 -28.10 3.13
N LEU A 214 -2.44 -27.35 3.58
CA LEU A 214 -2.71 -27.12 4.99
C LEU A 214 -4.21 -27.31 5.27
N LYS A 215 -4.53 -27.73 6.49
CA LYS A 215 -5.90 -27.83 6.98
C LYS A 215 -6.18 -26.71 7.98
N PRO A 216 -7.00 -25.70 7.63
CA PRO A 216 -7.41 -24.66 8.55
C PRO A 216 -8.00 -25.23 9.84
N LEU A 217 -7.77 -24.55 10.97
CA LEU A 217 -8.44 -24.90 12.22
C LEU A 217 -9.93 -24.56 12.10
N PHE A 218 -10.80 -25.44 12.59
CA PHE A 218 -12.23 -25.22 12.56
C PHE A 218 -12.61 -23.93 13.30
N GLU A 219 -13.34 -23.04 12.64
CA GLU A 219 -13.88 -21.82 13.22
C GLU A 219 -15.39 -21.75 12.95
N VAL A 220 -16.15 -21.41 13.98
CA VAL A 220 -17.60 -21.20 13.89
C VAL A 220 -18.00 -20.05 14.80
N LYS A 221 -18.98 -19.26 14.37
CA LYS A 221 -19.59 -18.25 15.23
C LYS A 221 -20.37 -18.93 16.35
N LEU A 222 -20.00 -18.64 17.60
CA LEU A 222 -20.73 -19.15 18.76
C LEU A 222 -22.13 -18.56 18.82
N ASP A 223 -23.07 -19.38 19.28
CA ASP A 223 -24.46 -18.97 19.52
C ASP A 223 -24.52 -18.05 20.75
N ARG A 224 -24.68 -16.75 20.48
CA ARG A 224 -24.70 -15.72 21.53
C ARG A 224 -25.91 -15.84 22.45
N THR A 225 -26.99 -16.50 22.04
CA THR A 225 -28.20 -16.66 22.87
C THR A 225 -27.96 -17.57 24.08
N LYS A 226 -26.87 -18.36 24.05
CA LYS A 226 -26.42 -19.19 25.16
C LYS A 226 -25.45 -18.48 26.11
N MET A 227 -25.01 -17.26 25.75
CA MET A 227 -24.08 -16.49 26.56
C MET A 227 -24.83 -15.68 27.60
N VAL A 228 -24.48 -15.84 28.88
CA VAL A 228 -25.19 -15.23 30.00
C VAL A 228 -24.19 -14.48 30.88
N GLY A 229 -24.49 -13.21 31.17
CA GLY A 229 -23.69 -12.42 32.11
C GLY A 229 -23.78 -12.98 33.53
N VAL A 230 -22.64 -12.99 34.23
CA VAL A 230 -22.54 -13.43 35.62
C VAL A 230 -22.04 -12.24 36.44
N ASN A 231 -22.69 -11.95 37.56
CA ASN A 231 -22.27 -10.89 38.46
C ASN A 231 -21.40 -11.50 39.57
N LEU A 232 -20.08 -11.37 39.44
CA LEU A 232 -19.16 -11.76 40.51
C LEU A 232 -18.80 -10.58 41.42
N PRO A 233 -18.43 -10.81 42.70
CA PRO A 233 -18.14 -9.74 43.66
C PRO A 233 -17.04 -8.76 43.23
N THR A 234 -16.16 -9.17 42.32
CA THR A 234 -15.04 -8.39 41.80
C THR A 234 -15.36 -7.64 40.52
N ASP A 235 -16.49 -7.91 39.87
CA ASP A 235 -16.83 -7.32 38.58
C ASP A 235 -17.20 -5.84 38.73
N ALA A 236 -16.97 -5.07 37.67
CA ALA A 236 -17.32 -3.66 37.68
C ALA A 236 -18.84 -3.49 37.85
N PRO A 237 -19.30 -2.64 38.80
CA PRO A 237 -20.73 -2.43 39.01
C PRO A 237 -21.35 -1.85 37.75
N LEU A 238 -22.51 -2.38 37.33
CA LEU A 238 -23.26 -1.84 36.20
C LEU A 238 -23.90 -0.50 36.55
N GLY A 239 -24.08 0.36 35.55
CA GLY A 239 -24.71 1.68 35.72
C GLY A 239 -25.40 2.15 34.44
N TYR A 240 -26.11 3.27 34.52
CA TYR A 240 -26.73 3.93 33.36
C TYR A 240 -27.63 3.01 32.53
N SER A 241 -28.37 2.10 33.19
CA SER A 241 -29.20 1.07 32.56
C SER A 241 -28.44 0.10 31.63
N GLY A 242 -27.11 0.05 31.75
CA GLY A 242 -26.26 -0.89 31.03
C GLY A 242 -26.38 -2.31 31.57
N ALA A 243 -26.28 -3.31 30.69
CA ALA A 243 -26.34 -4.71 31.06
C ALA A 243 -25.42 -5.57 30.19
N ILE A 244 -24.85 -6.63 30.79
CA ILE A 244 -23.99 -7.59 30.08
C ILE A 244 -24.77 -8.33 28.98
N SER A 245 -26.06 -8.59 29.17
CA SER A 245 -26.92 -9.26 28.18
C SER A 245 -26.98 -8.53 26.84
N PHE A 246 -26.83 -7.21 26.82
CA PHE A 246 -26.79 -6.42 25.59
C PHE A 246 -25.53 -6.65 24.76
N LEU A 247 -24.46 -7.26 25.31
CA LEU A 247 -23.29 -7.67 24.52
C LEU A 247 -23.61 -8.86 23.59
N PHE A 248 -24.64 -9.63 23.92
CA PHE A 248 -24.93 -10.93 23.29
C PHE A 248 -26.25 -10.96 22.51
N ASN A 249 -27.09 -9.93 22.61
CA ASN A 249 -28.40 -9.88 21.94
C ASN A 249 -28.34 -9.65 20.41
N GLY A 250 -27.16 -9.31 19.87
CA GLY A 250 -26.98 -9.06 18.44
C GLY A 250 -27.46 -7.70 17.93
N ASP A 251 -27.96 -6.82 18.80
CA ASP A 251 -28.36 -5.46 18.45
C ASP A 251 -27.13 -4.53 18.45
N LEU A 252 -26.85 -3.92 17.30
CA LEU A 252 -25.79 -2.91 17.13
C LEU A 252 -26.33 -1.47 17.13
N GLY A 253 -27.62 -1.31 17.34
CA GLY A 253 -28.30 -0.01 17.44
C GLY A 253 -28.07 0.66 18.79
N ASN A 254 -28.89 1.67 19.08
CA ASN A 254 -28.79 2.43 20.33
C ASN A 254 -29.67 1.88 21.47
N GLY A 255 -30.34 0.74 21.23
CA GLY A 255 -31.38 0.18 22.11
C GLY A 255 -30.87 -0.54 23.36
N GLY A 256 -29.59 -0.93 23.40
CA GLY A 256 -28.96 -1.57 24.56
C GLY A 256 -27.44 -1.51 24.49
N TYR A 257 -26.77 -1.49 25.64
CA TYR A 257 -25.32 -1.38 25.74
C TYR A 257 -24.80 -1.89 27.09
N TYR A 258 -23.53 -2.28 27.13
CA TYR A 258 -22.82 -2.49 28.39
C TYR A 258 -22.27 -1.16 28.90
N HIS A 259 -22.46 -0.86 30.19
CA HIS A 259 -21.92 0.33 30.84
C HIS A 259 -21.70 0.09 32.33
N THR A 260 -20.55 0.50 32.84
CA THR A 260 -20.22 0.45 34.28
C THR A 260 -20.66 1.74 34.97
N GLY A 261 -21.04 1.69 36.24
CA GLY A 261 -21.35 2.89 37.02
C GLY A 261 -20.10 3.69 37.41
N ASP A 262 -20.31 4.92 37.89
CA ASP A 262 -19.22 5.86 38.24
C ASP A 262 -18.30 5.36 39.35
N ALA A 263 -18.77 4.41 40.16
CA ALA A 263 -17.98 3.78 41.22
C ALA A 263 -16.91 2.80 40.69
N ALA A 264 -16.96 2.42 39.41
CA ALA A 264 -16.03 1.46 38.82
C ALA A 264 -14.66 2.12 38.53
N LYS A 265 -13.60 1.61 39.17
CA LYS A 265 -12.21 2.05 38.93
C LYS A 265 -11.51 1.16 37.90
N MET A 266 -10.52 1.71 37.19
CA MET A 266 -9.69 0.94 36.27
C MET A 266 -8.61 0.12 37.03
N PRO A 267 -8.26 -1.10 36.58
CA PRO A 267 -8.87 -1.82 35.46
C PRO A 267 -10.27 -2.36 35.79
N GLN A 268 -11.12 -2.45 34.77
CA GLN A 268 -12.49 -2.98 34.87
C GLN A 268 -12.59 -4.32 34.15
N TRP A 269 -13.44 -5.20 34.65
CA TRP A 269 -13.78 -6.47 34.02
C TRP A 269 -15.22 -6.86 34.32
N PHE A 270 -15.74 -7.80 33.54
CA PHE A 270 -17.03 -8.43 33.75
C PHE A 270 -16.90 -9.92 33.42
N THR A 271 -17.79 -10.71 34.00
CA THR A 271 -17.82 -12.15 33.81
C THR A 271 -19.05 -12.56 33.01
N TYR A 272 -18.90 -13.55 32.14
CA TYR A 272 -20.01 -14.18 31.46
C TYR A 272 -19.72 -15.67 31.25
N ASP A 273 -20.77 -16.47 31.26
CA ASP A 273 -20.74 -17.86 30.82
C ASP A 273 -20.97 -17.90 29.31
N MET A 274 -20.15 -18.66 28.59
CA MET A 274 -20.30 -18.88 27.16
C MET A 274 -21.38 -19.91 26.82
N GLY A 275 -21.87 -20.65 27.83
CA GLY A 275 -22.81 -21.76 27.69
C GLY A 275 -22.18 -23.04 27.12
N LEU A 276 -20.87 -23.03 26.84
CA LEU A 276 -20.08 -24.16 26.33
C LEU A 276 -18.58 -23.88 26.47
N SER A 277 -17.77 -24.94 26.54
CA SER A 277 -16.30 -24.84 26.62
C SER A 277 -15.66 -24.97 25.25
N VAL A 278 -15.00 -23.92 24.77
CA VAL A 278 -14.32 -23.85 23.47
C VAL A 278 -13.06 -23.00 23.57
N LYS A 279 -12.14 -23.21 22.63
CA LYS A 279 -11.02 -22.28 22.41
C LYS A 279 -11.51 -21.09 21.58
N LEU A 280 -11.46 -19.90 22.17
CA LEU A 280 -11.81 -18.67 21.48
C LEU A 280 -10.77 -18.34 20.41
N SER A 281 -11.23 -18.11 19.17
CA SER A 281 -10.39 -17.67 18.05
C SER A 281 -10.36 -16.14 17.94
N ARG A 282 -11.53 -15.51 18.02
CA ARG A 282 -11.73 -14.07 17.77
C ARG A 282 -12.84 -13.52 18.64
N MET A 283 -12.63 -12.29 19.09
CA MET A 283 -13.66 -11.47 19.71
C MET A 283 -13.90 -10.23 18.83
N ALA A 284 -15.16 -9.90 18.60
CA ALA A 284 -15.56 -8.69 17.91
C ALA A 284 -16.38 -7.83 18.87
N TRP A 285 -15.95 -6.59 19.03
CA TRP A 285 -16.59 -5.62 19.91
C TRP A 285 -17.04 -4.44 19.07
N TYR A 286 -18.25 -3.96 19.33
CA TYR A 286 -18.85 -2.86 18.60
C TYR A 286 -19.11 -1.72 19.59
N MET A 287 -18.66 -0.52 19.25
CA MET A 287 -19.03 0.68 19.99
C MET A 287 -20.46 1.09 19.62
N ARG A 288 -21.14 1.77 20.55
CA ARG A 288 -22.48 2.30 20.33
C ARG A 288 -22.46 3.37 19.22
N GLN A 289 -23.29 3.19 18.20
CA GLN A 289 -23.27 4.03 16.99
C GLN A 289 -23.70 5.49 17.23
N GLY A 290 -24.65 5.76 18.14
CA GLY A 290 -25.24 7.10 18.31
C GLY A 290 -24.47 8.11 19.18
N PHE A 291 -23.40 7.69 19.85
CA PHE A 291 -22.67 8.53 20.82
C PHE A 291 -21.23 8.87 20.41
N TYR A 292 -20.84 8.52 19.17
CA TYR A 292 -19.47 8.69 18.68
C TYR A 292 -18.98 10.16 18.70
N PHE A 293 -19.88 11.14 18.58
CA PHE A 293 -19.54 12.57 18.48
C PHE A 293 -20.14 13.47 19.57
N ASN A 294 -20.90 12.92 20.53
CA ASN A 294 -21.72 13.72 21.47
C ASN A 294 -21.21 13.77 22.92
N LEU A 295 -20.06 13.16 23.22
CA LEU A 295 -19.48 13.10 24.58
C LEU A 295 -18.04 13.63 24.66
N HIS A 296 -17.67 14.52 23.75
CA HIS A 296 -16.49 15.39 23.87
C HIS A 296 -16.89 16.85 23.63
#